data_AF-A0A1M6QCT3-F1
#
_entry.id   AF-A0A1M6QCT3-F1
#
_cell.length_a   1.000
_cell.length_b   1.000
_cell.length_c   1.000
_cell.angle_alpha   90.00
_cell.angle_beta   90.00
_cell.angle_gamma   90.00
#
_symmetry.space_group_name_H-M   'P 1'
#
loop_
_entity.id
_entity.type
_entity.pdbx_description
1 polymer ?
#
loop_
_entity_poly.entity_id
_entity_poly.type
_entity_poly.pdbx_seq_one_letter_code
_entity_poly.pdbx_strand_id
1 'polypeptide(L)'
;MIKAKSHMKWSWIFMVAFILFSILDIRFGVLGFICMTVPMYHAIKGRGKIHCSHYCPRGSLLGNFLKNISLQNNLPKSLRGKTTKNILLILMMIMFSISLIHAGPSFSRIAFAVFRLMMASLALGIVMGIIFKPRAWCQVCPMGYATGLIKNVKDKKDINSNKKAA
;
A
#
# COMPACT_ATOMS: atom_id res chain seq x y z
N MET A 1 -21.80 8.86 1.55
CA MET A 1 -20.45 8.53 1.02
C MET A 1 -19.58 9.77 1.06
N ILE A 2 -18.52 9.82 1.86
CA ILE A 2 -17.62 10.99 1.94
C ILE A 2 -16.87 11.10 0.60
N LYS A 3 -17.21 12.10 -0.21
CA LYS A 3 -16.57 12.39 -1.50
C LYS A 3 -15.19 13.01 -1.25
N ALA A 4 -14.20 12.19 -0.92
CA ALA A 4 -12.83 12.69 -0.72
C ALA A 4 -12.27 13.17 -2.06
N LYS A 5 -11.74 14.41 -2.06
CA LYS A 5 -11.02 14.98 -3.20
C LYS A 5 -9.81 14.07 -3.49
N SER A 6 -9.66 13.63 -4.74
CA SER A 6 -8.57 12.75 -5.14
C SER A 6 -7.28 13.55 -5.32
N HIS A 7 -6.34 13.40 -4.39
CA HIS A 7 -5.01 14.04 -4.47
C HIS A 7 -3.98 13.19 -5.21
N MET A 8 -4.43 12.09 -5.85
CA MET A 8 -3.61 11.17 -6.63
C MET A 8 -2.90 11.80 -7.84
N LYS A 9 -3.19 13.05 -8.22
CA LYS A 9 -2.40 13.77 -9.24
C LYS A 9 -1.07 14.30 -8.70
N TRP A 10 -0.98 14.61 -7.40
CA TRP A 10 0.18 15.27 -6.80
C TRP A 10 0.93 14.38 -5.80
N SER A 11 0.29 13.32 -5.28
CA SER A 11 0.90 12.44 -4.27
C SER A 11 2.18 11.74 -4.72
N TRP A 12 2.45 11.59 -6.02
CA TRP A 12 3.71 11.01 -6.53
C TRP A 12 4.94 11.80 -6.10
N ILE A 13 4.81 13.12 -5.90
CA ILE A 13 5.90 14.01 -5.48
C ILE A 13 6.42 13.59 -4.10
N PHE A 14 5.54 13.18 -3.19
CA PHE A 14 5.96 12.65 -1.89
C PHE A 14 6.79 11.36 -2.02
N MET A 15 6.50 10.50 -3.00
CA MET A 15 7.34 9.30 -3.22
C MET A 15 8.70 9.66 -3.81
N VAL A 16 8.74 10.55 -4.80
CA VAL A 16 10.01 10.95 -5.43
C VAL A 16 10.88 11.70 -4.43
N ALA A 17 10.30 12.62 -3.66
CA ALA A 17 10.98 13.30 -2.56
C ALA A 17 11.49 12.30 -1.51
N PHE A 18 10.68 11.31 -1.11
CA PHE A 18 11.12 10.28 -0.15
C PHE A 18 12.32 9.47 -0.66
N ILE A 19 12.34 9.08 -1.94
CA ILE A 19 13.45 8.35 -2.54
C ILE A 19 14.70 9.23 -2.60
N LEU A 20 14.57 10.49 -3.04
CA LEU A 20 15.68 11.46 -3.07
C LEU A 20 16.26 11.69 -1.67
N PHE A 21 15.42 11.98 -0.68
CA PHE A 21 15.88 12.21 0.70
C PHE A 21 16.53 10.98 1.32
N SER A 22 16.02 9.78 1.01
CA SER A 22 16.62 8.53 1.51
C SER A 22 17.97 8.20 0.86
N ILE A 23 18.23 8.68 -0.36
CA ILE A 23 19.55 8.56 -1.02
C ILE A 23 20.54 9.57 -0.41
N LEU A 24 20.08 10.78 -0.06
CA LEU A 24 20.92 11.80 0.58
C LEU A 24 21.27 11.44 2.04
N ASP A 25 20.34 10.83 2.77
CA ASP A 25 20.54 10.43 4.16
C ASP A 25 19.66 9.22 4.53
N ILE A 26 20.28 8.09 4.88
CA ILE A 26 19.55 6.84 5.16
C ILE A 26 18.59 6.95 6.36
N ARG A 27 18.83 7.93 7.23
CA ARG A 27 17.99 8.24 8.41
C ARG A 27 16.56 8.60 8.03
N PHE A 28 16.35 9.21 6.85
CA PHE A 28 15.01 9.56 6.37
C PHE A 28 14.16 8.34 6.00
N GLY A 29 14.75 7.14 5.90
CA GLY A 29 14.02 5.89 5.69
C GLY A 29 12.94 5.61 6.75
N VAL A 30 13.07 6.19 7.95
CA VAL A 30 12.05 6.09 9.02
C VAL A 30 10.70 6.70 8.62
N LEU A 31 10.67 7.68 7.70
CA LEU A 31 9.43 8.22 7.14
C LEU A 31 8.59 7.14 6.43
N GLY A 32 9.21 6.02 6.05
CA GLY A 32 8.51 4.84 5.56
C GLY A 32 7.53 4.22 6.58
N PHE A 33 7.70 4.43 7.89
CA PHE A 33 6.68 4.01 8.86
C PHE A 33 5.40 4.84 8.74
N ILE A 34 5.51 6.14 8.43
CA ILE A 34 4.35 7.01 8.27
C ILE A 34 3.47 6.47 7.14
N CYS A 35 4.06 6.09 6.01
CA CYS A 35 3.26 5.60 4.88
C CYS A 35 2.62 4.21 5.11
N MET A 36 3.10 3.41 6.07
CA MET A 36 2.48 2.13 6.46
C MET A 36 1.45 2.31 7.58
N THR A 37 1.66 3.26 8.49
CA THR A 37 0.74 3.57 9.60
C THR A 37 -0.48 4.35 9.13
N VAL A 38 -0.33 5.31 8.21
CA VAL A 38 -1.43 6.13 7.70
C VAL A 38 -2.57 5.30 7.07
N PRO A 39 -2.35 4.33 6.15
CA PRO A 39 -3.44 3.49 5.63
C PRO A 39 -4.13 2.67 6.73
N MET A 40 -3.36 2.17 7.71
CA MET A 40 -3.90 1.39 8.82
C MET A 40 -4.79 2.26 9.73
N TYR A 41 -4.29 3.43 10.13
CA TYR A 41 -5.02 4.41 10.91
C TYR A 41 -6.34 4.81 10.23
N HIS A 42 -6.28 5.05 8.92
CA HIS A 42 -7.44 5.43 8.14
C HIS A 42 -8.48 4.32 7.99
N ALA A 43 -8.04 3.05 7.93
CA ALA A 43 -8.92 1.89 7.90
C ALA A 43 -9.64 1.67 9.24
N ILE A 44 -8.93 1.81 10.36
CA ILE A 44 -9.51 1.69 11.72
C ILE A 44 -10.58 2.76 11.96
N LYS A 45 -10.35 4.00 11.50
CA LYS A 45 -11.31 5.12 11.58
C LYS A 45 -12.56 4.92 10.69
N GLY A 46 -12.71 3.78 10.02
CA GLY A 46 -13.89 3.43 9.23
C GLY A 46 -13.92 4.01 7.83
N ARG A 47 -12.85 4.70 7.41
CA ARG A 47 -12.77 5.31 6.07
C ARG A 47 -12.17 4.36 5.01
N GLY A 48 -11.91 3.11 5.38
CA GLY A 48 -11.62 2.00 4.47
C GLY A 48 -10.51 2.27 3.47
N LYS A 49 -10.72 1.85 2.21
CA LYS A 49 -9.73 1.90 1.12
C LYS A 49 -9.41 3.30 0.57
N ILE A 50 -9.87 4.37 1.22
CA ILE A 50 -9.74 5.73 0.67
C ILE A 50 -8.29 6.22 0.68
N HIS A 51 -7.44 5.80 1.63
CA HIS A 51 -6.00 6.07 1.56
C HIS A 51 -5.40 5.46 0.28
N CYS A 52 -5.65 4.17 0.06
CA CYS A 52 -5.18 3.46 -1.12
C CYS A 52 -5.73 4.04 -2.45
N SER A 53 -6.94 4.61 -2.43
CA SER A 53 -7.62 5.12 -3.62
C SER A 53 -7.39 6.61 -3.91
N HIS A 54 -7.12 7.45 -2.89
CA HIS A 54 -7.06 8.91 -3.04
C HIS A 54 -5.76 9.56 -2.57
N TYR A 55 -4.95 8.87 -1.75
CA TYR A 55 -3.75 9.44 -1.12
C TYR A 55 -2.47 8.65 -1.34
N CYS A 56 -2.55 7.40 -1.82
CA CYS A 56 -1.41 6.50 -1.90
C CYS A 56 -0.36 7.04 -2.89
N PRO A 57 0.83 7.45 -2.39
CA PRO A 57 1.80 8.16 -3.22
C PRO A 57 2.43 7.22 -4.26
N ARG A 58 2.61 5.93 -3.95
CA ARG A 58 3.04 4.92 -4.95
C ARG A 58 2.00 4.70 -6.06
N GLY A 59 0.70 4.69 -5.72
CA GLY A 59 -0.37 4.45 -6.68
C GLY A 59 -0.55 5.64 -7.63
N SER A 60 -0.27 6.83 -7.13
CA SER A 60 -0.11 8.06 -7.91
C SER A 60 1.09 7.98 -8.85
N LEU A 61 2.27 7.57 -8.36
CA LEU A 61 3.47 7.42 -9.16
C LEU A 61 3.27 6.41 -10.31
N LEU A 62 2.82 5.19 -9.99
CA LEU A 62 2.53 4.16 -10.98
C LEU A 62 1.46 4.60 -11.98
N GLY A 63 0.40 5.25 -11.51
CA GLY A 63 -0.70 5.71 -12.36
C GLY A 63 -0.34 6.86 -13.31
N ASN A 64 0.63 7.71 -12.95
CA ASN A 64 1.02 8.87 -13.75
C ASN A 64 2.21 8.55 -14.67
N PHE A 65 3.21 7.82 -14.19
CA PHE A 65 4.43 7.50 -14.96
C PHE A 65 4.23 6.32 -15.92
N LEU A 66 3.52 5.27 -15.51
CA LEU A 66 3.36 4.08 -16.35
C LEU A 66 2.16 4.15 -17.29
N LYS A 67 1.37 5.24 -17.27
CA LYS A 67 0.22 5.41 -18.16
C LYS A 67 0.60 5.31 -19.65
N ASN A 68 1.79 5.79 -20.01
CA ASN A 68 2.26 5.86 -21.39
C ASN A 68 3.06 4.62 -21.82
N ILE A 69 3.49 3.76 -20.88
CA ILE A 69 4.37 2.61 -21.15
C ILE A 69 3.64 1.28 -20.94
N SER A 70 2.52 1.27 -20.20
CA SER A 70 1.81 0.03 -19.87
C SER A 70 1.16 -0.63 -21.10
N LEU A 71 1.29 -1.95 -21.21
CA LEU A 71 0.60 -2.76 -22.23
C LEU A 71 -0.92 -2.86 -22.03
N GLN A 72 -1.46 -2.22 -20.99
CA GLN A 72 -2.88 -2.19 -20.60
C GLN A 72 -3.57 -3.55 -20.45
N ASN A 73 -2.79 -4.64 -20.39
CA ASN A 73 -3.34 -5.98 -20.24
C ASN A 73 -4.07 -6.14 -18.91
N ASN A 74 -5.16 -6.91 -18.95
CA ASN A 74 -5.95 -7.20 -17.76
C ASN A 74 -5.17 -8.14 -16.84
N LEU A 75 -5.25 -7.88 -15.54
CA LEU A 75 -4.61 -8.73 -14.54
C LEU A 75 -5.24 -10.13 -14.56
N PRO A 76 -4.45 -11.22 -14.65
CA PRO A 76 -4.98 -12.57 -14.73
C PRO A 76 -5.81 -12.91 -13.50
N LYS A 77 -6.87 -13.70 -13.69
CA LYS A 77 -7.83 -14.07 -12.64
C LYS A 77 -7.15 -14.73 -11.43
N SER A 78 -6.05 -15.45 -11.66
CA SER A 78 -5.22 -16.06 -10.62
C SER A 78 -4.68 -15.05 -9.59
N LEU A 79 -4.13 -13.92 -10.03
CA LEU A 79 -3.64 -12.86 -9.12
C LEU A 79 -4.77 -12.04 -8.49
N ARG A 80 -5.98 -12.07 -9.07
CA ARG A 80 -7.16 -11.38 -8.52
C ARG A 80 -7.90 -12.20 -7.46
N GLY A 81 -7.63 -13.51 -7.37
CA GLY A 81 -8.24 -14.45 -6.44
C GLY A 81 -8.02 -14.09 -4.97
N LYS A 82 -8.97 -14.48 -4.10
CA LYS A 82 -8.88 -14.26 -2.64
C LYS A 82 -7.69 -14.99 -2.02
N THR A 83 -7.44 -16.21 -2.47
CA THR A 83 -6.34 -17.06 -1.99
C THR A 83 -4.98 -16.42 -2.24
N THR A 84 -4.71 -15.96 -3.46
CA THR A 84 -3.44 -15.30 -3.82
C THR A 84 -3.21 -14.02 -3.01
N LYS A 85 -4.26 -13.25 -2.75
CA LYS A 85 -4.18 -12.05 -1.91
C LYS A 85 -3.90 -12.37 -0.44
N ASN A 86 -4.50 -13.43 0.10
CA ASN A 86 -4.22 -13.91 1.45
C ASN A 86 -2.76 -14.40 1.57
N ILE A 87 -2.30 -15.19 0.60
CA ILE A 87 -0.91 -15.70 0.56
C ILE A 87 0.07 -14.53 0.51
N LEU A 88 -0.15 -13.56 -0.39
CA LEU A 88 0.72 -12.40 -0.51
C LEU A 88 0.72 -11.53 0.75
N LEU A 89 -0.45 -11.39 1.41
CA LEU A 89 -0.56 -10.66 2.68
C LEU A 89 0.26 -11.34 3.78
N ILE A 90 0.07 -12.65 3.96
CA ILE A 90 0.81 -13.42 4.97
C ILE A 90 2.31 -13.37 4.69
N LEU A 91 2.71 -13.56 3.44
CA LEU A 91 4.11 -13.49 3.01
C LEU A 91 4.75 -12.13 3.35
N MET A 92 4.05 -11.02 3.04
CA MET A 92 4.56 -9.67 3.32
C MET A 92 4.62 -9.39 4.82
N MET A 93 3.68 -9.90 5.61
CA MET A 93 3.72 -9.79 7.07
C MET A 93 4.93 -10.53 7.65
N ILE A 94 5.20 -11.75 7.17
CA ILE A 94 6.37 -12.54 7.60
C ILE A 94 7.67 -11.80 7.23
N MET A 95 7.80 -11.33 5.98
CA MET A 95 8.98 -10.60 5.53
C MET A 95 9.21 -9.31 6.32
N PHE A 96 8.15 -8.58 6.65
CA PHE A 96 8.24 -7.38 7.48
C PHE A 96 8.66 -7.70 8.91
N SER A 97 8.09 -8.74 9.52
CA SER A 97 8.46 -9.19 10.87
C SER A 97 9.91 -9.65 10.96
N ILE A 98 10.38 -10.45 9.99
CA ILE A 98 11.79 -10.86 9.93
C ILE A 98 12.70 -9.64 9.77
N SER A 99 12.30 -8.71 8.91
CA SER A 99 13.07 -7.48 8.69
C SER A 99 13.15 -6.58 9.92
N LEU A 100 12.12 -6.56 10.77
CA LEU A 100 12.11 -5.85 12.07
C LEU A 100 13.02 -6.55 13.09
N ILE A 101 12.93 -7.87 13.21
CA ILE A 101 13.74 -8.65 14.16
C ILE A 101 15.23 -8.52 13.80
N HIS A 102 15.56 -8.58 12.51
CA HIS A 102 16.95 -8.46 12.04
C HIS A 102 17.52 -7.05 12.19
N ALA A 103 16.66 -6.02 12.16
CA ALA A 103 17.12 -4.63 12.34
C ALA A 103 17.58 -4.32 13.77
N GLY A 104 17.10 -5.08 14.78
CA GLY A 104 17.41 -4.85 16.19
C GLY A 104 16.98 -3.46 16.69
N PRO A 105 17.44 -2.99 17.86
CA PRO A 105 17.05 -1.70 18.43
C PRO A 105 17.70 -0.48 17.73
N SER A 106 18.55 -0.70 16.73
CA SER A 106 19.29 0.37 16.06
C SER A 106 18.46 1.10 15.00
N PHE A 107 18.18 2.39 15.22
CA PHE A 107 17.37 3.23 14.33
C PHE A 107 17.81 3.21 12.86
N SER A 108 19.12 3.24 12.59
CA SER A 108 19.65 3.27 11.22
C SER A 108 19.37 1.98 10.43
N ARG A 109 19.42 0.81 11.07
CA ARG A 109 19.13 -0.48 10.40
C ARG A 109 17.65 -0.65 10.13
N ILE A 110 16.80 -0.16 11.03
CA ILE A 110 15.34 -0.18 10.83
C ILE A 110 14.96 0.72 9.64
N ALA A 111 15.54 1.91 9.54
CA ALA A 111 15.30 2.81 8.41
C ALA A 111 15.71 2.17 7.07
N PHE A 112 16.88 1.52 7.03
CA PHE A 112 17.36 0.80 5.84
C PHE A 112 16.45 -0.38 5.47
N ALA A 113 15.99 -1.16 6.45
CA ALA A 113 15.07 -2.27 6.26
C ALA A 113 13.75 -1.82 5.60
N VAL A 114 13.12 -0.77 6.15
CA VAL A 114 11.85 -0.23 5.62
C VAL A 114 12.05 0.36 4.23
N PHE A 115 13.14 1.11 4.01
CA PHE A 115 13.47 1.65 2.71
C PHE A 115 13.64 0.55 1.65
N ARG A 116 14.39 -0.52 1.97
CA ARG A 116 14.60 -1.67 1.08
C ARG A 116 13.29 -2.36 0.70
N LEU A 117 12.42 -2.61 1.68
CA LEU A 117 11.10 -3.22 1.42
C LEU A 117 10.24 -2.32 0.53
N MET A 118 10.26 -1.01 0.78
CA MET A 118 9.51 -0.06 -0.02
C MET A 118 10.03 -0.02 -1.47
N MET A 119 11.35 0.07 -1.66
CA MET A 119 11.98 0.06 -2.98
C MET A 119 11.73 -1.24 -3.73
N ALA A 120 11.85 -2.39 -3.07
CA ALA A 120 11.52 -3.68 -3.68
C ALA A 120 10.04 -3.74 -4.12
N SER A 121 9.12 -3.22 -3.30
CA SER A 121 7.70 -3.16 -3.65
C SER A 121 7.39 -2.20 -4.80
N LEU A 122 8.17 -1.11 -4.91
CA LEU A 122 8.06 -0.16 -6.01
C LEU A 122 8.58 -0.77 -7.31
N ALA A 123 9.74 -1.44 -7.27
CA ALA A 123 10.30 -2.15 -8.40
C ALA A 123 9.33 -3.23 -8.92
N LEU A 124 8.79 -4.08 -8.03
CA LEU A 124 7.74 -5.05 -8.38
C LEU A 124 6.50 -4.36 -8.98
N GLY A 125 6.09 -3.23 -8.39
CA GLY A 125 4.99 -2.43 -8.89
C GLY A 125 5.23 -1.90 -10.31
N ILE A 126 6.46 -1.46 -10.61
CA ILE A 126 6.86 -0.96 -11.93
C ILE A 126 6.85 -2.11 -12.95
N VAL A 127 7.50 -3.24 -12.64
CA VAL A 127 7.53 -4.42 -13.51
C VAL A 127 6.11 -4.89 -13.83
N MET A 128 5.27 -5.05 -12.81
CA MET A 128 3.86 -5.43 -13.00
C MET A 128 3.04 -4.35 -13.70
N GLY A 129 3.34 -3.07 -13.49
CA GLY A 129 2.62 -1.96 -14.10
C GLY A 129 2.96 -1.75 -15.58
N ILE A 130 4.13 -2.20 -16.04
CA ILE A 130 4.52 -2.18 -17.45
C ILE A 130 3.77 -3.29 -18.20
N ILE A 131 3.77 -4.51 -17.64
CA ILE A 131 3.15 -5.68 -18.26
C ILE A 131 1.61 -5.59 -18.24
N PHE A 132 1.03 -5.12 -17.14
CA PHE A 132 -0.42 -5.01 -16.95
C PHE A 132 -0.85 -3.55 -16.93
N LYS A 133 -2.08 -3.28 -16.47
CA LYS A 133 -2.53 -1.90 -16.20
C LYS A 133 -1.63 -1.21 -15.16
N PRO A 134 -1.44 0.12 -15.24
CA PRO A 134 -0.53 0.87 -14.37
C PRO A 134 -0.91 0.82 -12.88
N ARG A 135 -2.13 0.40 -12.53
CA ARG A 135 -2.56 0.16 -11.13
C ARG A 135 -2.82 -1.31 -10.80
N ALA A 136 -2.27 -2.23 -11.59
CA ALA A 136 -2.36 -3.67 -11.37
C ALA A 136 -1.87 -4.07 -9.96
N TRP A 137 -0.68 -3.60 -9.57
CA TRP A 137 -0.11 -3.89 -8.25
C TRP A 137 -0.99 -3.37 -7.11
N CYS A 138 -1.64 -2.22 -7.28
CA CYS A 138 -2.53 -1.65 -6.27
C CYS A 138 -3.78 -2.52 -6.01
N GLN A 139 -4.20 -3.36 -6.96
CA GLN A 139 -5.35 -4.28 -6.81
C GLN A 139 -5.03 -5.54 -6.00
N VAL A 140 -3.75 -5.93 -5.95
CA VAL A 140 -3.27 -7.12 -5.23
C VAL A 140 -2.50 -6.71 -3.97
N CYS A 141 -2.15 -5.44 -3.82
CA CYS A 141 -1.31 -4.98 -2.74
C CYS A 141 -1.85 -5.41 -1.36
N PRO A 142 -1.00 -6.03 -0.51
CA PRO A 142 -1.39 -6.53 0.81
C PRO A 142 -2.02 -5.44 1.68
N MET A 143 -1.50 -4.21 1.65
CA MET A 143 -2.07 -3.09 2.42
C MET A 143 -3.46 -2.68 1.93
N GLY A 144 -3.67 -2.66 0.61
CA GLY A 144 -5.00 -2.36 0.04
C GLY A 144 -6.01 -3.47 0.36
N TYR A 145 -5.54 -4.71 0.35
CA TYR A 145 -6.35 -5.87 0.69
C TYR A 145 -6.68 -5.94 2.20
N ALA A 146 -5.70 -5.71 3.07
CA ALA A 146 -5.87 -5.65 4.52
C ALA A 146 -6.89 -4.58 4.94
N THR A 147 -6.74 -3.35 4.43
CA THR A 147 -7.68 -2.26 4.72
C THR A 147 -9.09 -2.53 4.16
N GLY A 148 -9.19 -3.26 3.05
CA GLY A 148 -10.46 -3.75 2.51
C GLY A 148 -11.12 -4.79 3.42
N LEU A 149 -10.37 -5.74 3.96
CA LEU A 149 -10.86 -6.72 4.93
C LEU A 149 -11.37 -6.05 6.20
N ILE A 150 -10.60 -5.12 6.77
CA ILE A 150 -10.98 -4.34 7.97
C ILE A 150 -12.30 -3.60 7.73
N LYS A 151 -12.48 -2.97 6.57
CA LYS A 151 -13.75 -2.31 6.22
C LYS A 151 -14.91 -3.30 6.18
N ASN A 152 -14.76 -4.46 5.53
CA ASN A 152 -15.84 -5.45 5.46
C ASN A 152 -16.24 -5.98 6.85
N VAL A 153 -15.26 -6.20 7.73
CA VAL A 153 -15.53 -6.61 9.12
C VAL A 153 -16.26 -5.52 9.88
N LYS A 154 -15.86 -4.25 9.71
CA LYS A 154 -16.52 -3.12 10.38
C LYS A 154 -17.94 -2.88 9.85
N ASP A 155 -18.14 -2.91 8.53
CA ASP A 155 -19.46 -2.76 7.89
C ASP A 155 -20.40 -3.90 8.37
N LYS A 156 -19.92 -5.15 8.50
CA LYS A 156 -20.71 -6.26 9.08
C LYS A 156 -21.06 -6.04 10.56
N LYS A 157 -20.13 -5.47 11.34
CA LYS A 157 -20.36 -5.15 12.76
C LYS A 157 -21.42 -4.05 12.91
N ASP A 158 -21.36 -3.00 12.09
CA ASP A 158 -22.38 -1.94 12.05
C ASP A 158 -23.76 -2.50 11.70
N ILE A 159 -23.88 -3.35 10.67
CA ILE A 159 -25.15 -3.99 10.29
C ILE A 159 -25.71 -4.85 11.42
N ASN A 160 -24.88 -5.69 12.05
CA ASN A 160 -25.30 -6.53 13.17
C ASN A 160 -25.68 -5.73 14.42
N SER A 161 -25.02 -4.59 14.68
CA SER A 161 -25.35 -3.69 15.78
C SER A 161 -26.70 -3.01 15.54
N ASN A 162 -26.95 -2.56 14.31
CA ASN A 162 -28.21 -1.89 13.95
C ASN A 162 -29.38 -2.89 13.97
N LYS A 163 -29.14 -4.15 13.59
CA LYS A 163 -30.13 -5.24 13.69
C LYS A 163 -30.45 -5.68 15.13
N LYS A 164 -29.55 -5.40 16.09
CA LYS A 164 -29.80 -5.63 17.52
C LYS A 164 -30.49 -4.44 18.21
N ALA A 165 -30.49 -3.27 17.58
CA ALA A 165 -31.06 -2.03 18.10
C ALA A 165 -32.46 -1.73 17.52
N ALA A 166 -32.92 -2.54 16.56
CA ALA A 166 -34.26 -2.55 15.99
C ALA A 166 -35.00 -3.82 16.44
#